data_AF-A0AAE4IFU6-F1
#
_entry.id   AF-A0AAE4IFU6-F1
#
_cell.length_a   1.000
_cell.length_b   1.000
_cell.length_c   1.000
_cell.angle_alpha   90.00
_cell.angle_beta   90.00
_cell.angle_gamma   90.00
#
_symmetry.space_group_name_H-M   'P 1'
#
loop_
_entity.id
_entity.type
_entity.pdbx_description
1 polymer ?
#
loop_
_entity_poly.entity_id
_entity_poly.type
_entity_poly.pdbx_seq_one_letter_code
_entity_poly.pdbx_strand_id
1 'polypeptide(L)' 'MAENMEKIRPALVALEVGDTVTFPISRLKSVRTQASELGAIYNRQFKTRTDREKHTITVKRIL' A
#
# COMPACT_ATOMS: atom_id res chain seq x y z
N MET A 1 -9.59 -11.22 20.34
CA MET A 1 -8.45 -10.27 20.24
C MET A 1 -8.68 -9.43 19.02
N ALA A 2 -8.95 -8.13 19.19
CA ALA A 2 -9.19 -7.21 18.10
C ALA A 2 -7.90 -7.04 17.30
N GLU A 3 -7.75 -7.83 16.25
CA GLU A 3 -6.79 -7.56 15.19
C GLU A 3 -7.22 -6.24 14.57
N ASN A 4 -6.62 -5.13 15.04
CA ASN A 4 -6.57 -3.88 14.30
C ASN A 4 -5.86 -4.17 12.98
N MET A 5 -6.56 -4.84 12.07
CA MET A 5 -6.26 -4.82 10.66
C MET A 5 -6.46 -3.37 10.25
N GLU A 6 -5.39 -2.58 10.32
CA GLU A 6 -5.28 -1.40 9.46
C GLU A 6 -5.66 -1.88 8.06
N LYS A 7 -6.87 -1.51 7.66
CA LYS A 7 -7.46 -1.96 6.42
C LYS A 7 -6.58 -1.35 5.32
N ILE A 8 -5.86 -2.18 4.58
CA ILE A 8 -4.91 -1.74 3.55
C ILE A 8 -5.62 -0.86 2.51
N ARG A 9 -6.87 -1.19 2.17
CA ARG A 9 -7.70 -0.43 1.22
C ARG A 9 -7.89 1.05 1.61
N PRO A 10 -8.50 1.40 2.76
CA PRO A 10 -8.66 2.81 3.12
C PRO A 10 -7.34 3.54 3.29
N ALA A 11 -6.28 2.87 3.78
CA ALA A 11 -4.95 3.47 3.85
C ALA A 11 -4.40 3.83 2.46
N LEU A 12 -4.56 2.96 1.45
CA LEU A 12 -4.16 3.24 0.06
C LEU A 12 -5.05 4.28 -0.64
N VAL A 13 -6.34 4.33 -0.31
CA VAL A 13 -7.28 5.30 -0.87
C VAL A 13 -7.04 6.70 -0.31
N ALA A 14 -6.70 6.79 0.97
CA ALA A 14 -6.39 8.03 1.68
C ALA A 14 -5.02 8.63 1.27
N LEU A 15 -4.15 7.86 0.60
CA LEU A 15 -2.90 8.40 0.06
C LEU A 15 -3.15 9.49 -0.98
N GLU A 16 -2.60 10.67 -0.72
CA GLU A 16 -2.53 11.76 -1.68
C GLU A 16 -1.32 11.60 -2.61
N VAL A 17 -1.27 12.36 -3.70
CA VAL A 17 -0.16 12.30 -4.64
C VAL A 17 1.12 12.80 -3.95
N GLY A 18 2.14 11.96 -3.90
CA GLY A 18 3.39 12.25 -3.19
C GLY A 18 3.52 11.53 -1.85
N ASP A 19 2.40 11.10 -1.26
CA ASP A 19 2.40 10.41 0.03
C ASP A 19 2.90 8.98 -0.06
N THR A 20 3.38 8.50 1.09
CA THR A 20 3.85 7.14 1.29
C THR A 20 3.24 6.51 2.52
N VAL A 21 2.83 5.26 2.39
CA VAL A 21 2.43 4.41 3.51
C VAL A 21 3.34 3.20 3.58
N THR A 22 3.63 2.72 4.77
CA THR A 22 4.48 1.53 4.97
C THR A 22 3.68 0.44 5.65
N PHE A 23 3.77 -0.77 5.11
CA PHE A 23 3.14 -1.97 5.64
C PHE A 23 4.19 -3.04 5.95
N PRO A 24 3.89 -4.00 6.82
CA PRO A 24 4.76 -5.16 7.02
C PRO A 24 4.80 -6.06 5.77
N ILE A 25 5.96 -6.67 5.51
CA ILE A 25 6.19 -7.53 4.33
C ILE A 25 5.29 -8.77 4.30
N SER A 26 4.78 -9.21 5.47
CA SER A 26 3.80 -10.29 5.57
C SER A 26 2.54 -10.02 4.74
N ARG A 27 2.24 -8.73 4.48
CA ARG A 27 1.08 -8.29 3.68
C ARG A 27 1.45 -7.89 2.24
N LEU A 28 2.68 -8.18 1.78
CA LEU A 28 3.18 -7.77 0.46
C LEU A 28 2.25 -8.18 -0.69
N LYS A 29 1.74 -9.41 -0.67
CA LYS A 29 0.81 -9.90 -1.70
C LYS A 29 -0.45 -9.03 -1.76
N SER A 30 -1.10 -8.85 -0.61
CA SER A 30 -2.33 -8.05 -0.49
C SER A 30 -2.11 -6.59 -0.86
N VAL A 31 -1.03 -5.97 -0.38
CA VAL A 31 -0.69 -4.57 -0.67
C VAL A 31 -0.49 -4.36 -2.17
N ARG A 32 0.26 -5.24 -2.85
CA ARG A 32 0.51 -5.13 -4.28
C ARG A 32 -0.79 -5.28 -5.09
N THR A 33 -1.58 -6.31 -4.81
CA THR A 33 -2.85 -6.55 -5.52
C THR A 33 -3.82 -5.37 -5.34
N GLN A 34 -3.99 -4.88 -4.10
CA GLN A 34 -4.91 -3.77 -3.83
C GLN A 34 -4.43 -2.45 -4.45
N ALA A 35 -3.12 -2.17 -4.41
CA ALA A 35 -2.58 -0.98 -5.08
C ALA A 35 -2.80 -1.03 -6.59
N SER A 36 -2.63 -2.19 -7.23
CA SER A 36 -2.91 -2.36 -8.66
C SER A 36 -4.40 -2.23 -8.98
N GLU A 37 -5.28 -2.85 -8.19
CA GLU A 37 -6.73 -2.76 -8.35
C GLU A 37 -7.23 -1.31 -8.20
N LEU A 38 -6.85 -0.64 -7.11
CA LEU A 38 -7.19 0.77 -6.88
C LEU A 38 -6.59 1.69 -7.94
N GLY A 39 -5.39 1.37 -8.43
CA GLY A 39 -4.75 2.09 -9.53
C GLY A 39 -5.57 2.01 -10.81
N ALA A 40 -6.04 0.81 -11.17
CA ALA A 40 -6.88 0.61 -12.35
C ALA A 40 -8.29 1.24 -12.21
N ILE A 41 -8.91 1.14 -11.04
CA ILE A 41 -10.27 1.68 -10.80
C ILE A 41 -10.28 3.20 -10.79
N TYR A 42 -9.31 3.82 -10.12
CA TYR A 42 -9.27 5.28 -9.91
C TYR A 42 -8.31 6.01 -10.85
N ASN A 43 -7.75 5.31 -11.85
CA ASN A 43 -6.69 5.81 -12.75
C ASN A 43 -5.50 6.44 -11.98
N ARG A 44 -5.10 5.79 -10.88
CA ARG A 44 -3.99 6.20 -10.01
C ARG A 44 -2.75 5.36 -10.28
N GLN A 45 -1.58 5.92 -10.04
CA GLN A 45 -0.33 5.19 -10.16
C GLN A 45 0.34 5.04 -8.79
N PHE A 46 0.54 3.79 -8.37
CA PHE A 46 1.24 3.47 -7.12
C PHE A 46 2.59 2.83 -7.43
N LYS A 47 3.62 3.21 -6.69
CA LYS A 47 4.96 2.60 -6.74
C LYS A 47 5.25 1.95 -5.40
N THR A 48 5.64 0.69 -5.43
CA THR A 48 5.99 -0.05 -4.21
C THR A 48 7.50 -0.22 -4.11
N ARG A 49 8.04 -0.04 -2.91
CA ARG A 49 9.43 -0.31 -2.54
C ARG A 49 9.43 -1.33 -1.41
N THR A 50 10.27 -2.34 -1.50
CA THR A 50 10.37 -3.37 -0.46
C THR A 50 11.73 -3.28 0.20
N ASP A 51 11.74 -3.09 1.51
CA ASP A 51 12.94 -3.07 2.33
C ASP A 51 13.04 -4.41 3.06
N ARG A 52 13.98 -5.24 2.61
CA ARG A 52 14.16 -6.61 3.11
C ARG A 52 14.75 -6.65 4.51
N GLU A 53 15.62 -5.70 4.86
CA GLU A 53 16.25 -5.60 6.18
C GLU A 53 15.23 -5.22 7.27
N LYS A 54 14.31 -4.30 6.94
CA LYS A 54 13.25 -3.86 7.85
C LYS A 54 11.99 -4.73 7.77
N HIS A 55 11.95 -5.69 6.84
CA HIS A 55 10.77 -6.50 6.55
C HIS A 55 9.51 -5.65 6.31
N THR A 56 9.65 -4.57 5.54
CA THR A 56 8.56 -3.64 5.22
C THR A 56 8.39 -3.43 3.72
N ILE A 57 7.18 -3.04 3.32
CA ILE A 57 6.84 -2.59 1.98
C ILE A 57 6.23 -1.20 2.07
N THR A 58 6.86 -0.24 1.41
CA THR A 58 6.36 1.12 1.31
C THR A 58 5.68 1.31 -0.04
N VAL A 59 4.47 1.86 -0.02
CA VAL A 59 3.72 2.23 -1.21
C VAL A 59 3.71 3.75 -1.29
N LYS A 60 4.11 4.29 -2.44
CA LYS A 60 4.05 5.70 -2.79
C LYS A 60 2.98 5.90 -3.85
N ARG A 61 2.11 6.89 -3.69
CA ARG A 61 1.25 7.33 -4.79
C ARG A 61 1.99 8.36 -5.66
N ILE A 62 1.97 8.13 -6.97
CA ILE A 62 2.61 8.96 -8.00
C ILE A 62 1.58 9.78 -8.77
N LEU A 63 0.41 9.22 -9.06
CA LEU A 63 -0.72 9.87 -9.74
C LEU A 63 -2.03 9.43 -9.07
#